data_AF-A0A1Q8BJK0-F1
#
_entry.id   AF-A0A1Q8BJK0-F1
#
_cell.length_a   1.000
_cell.length_b   1.000
_cell.length_c   1.000
_cell.angle_alpha   90.00
_cell.angle_beta   90.00
_cell.angle_gamma   90.00
#
_symmetry.space_group_name_H-M   'P 1'
#
loop_
_entity.id
_entity.type
_entity.pdbx_description
1 polymer ?
#
loop_
_entity_poly.entity_id
_entity_poly.type
_entity_poly.pdbx_seq_one_letter_code
_entity_poly.pdbx_strand_id
1 'polypeptide(L)'
;MVCAVDCGQAVNTGQVEAQMQGGVVFGLSAALYGEITLDKGRVVQGNFDTYPVVRMPEAPAVEVYIVPSSDPQGGAGEPGVPPIAPAVCNAIFAATGKRIRKLPIGRVVV
;
A
#
# COMPACT_ATOMS: atom_id res chain seq x y z
N MET A 1 4.17 -10.75 -0.24
CA MET A 1 3.06 -10.05 0.48
C MET A 1 1.80 -10.81 0.15
N VAL A 2 1.01 -11.17 1.16
CA VAL A 2 -0.23 -11.91 0.96
C VAL A 2 -1.40 -10.97 1.27
N CYS A 3 -2.30 -10.84 0.31
CA CYS A 3 -3.51 -10.03 0.40
C CYS A 3 -4.72 -10.95 0.28
N ALA A 4 -5.65 -10.86 1.23
CA ALA A 4 -6.97 -11.46 1.10
C ALA A 4 -8.01 -10.34 0.98
N VAL A 5 -8.90 -10.43 0.00
CA VAL A 5 -9.94 -9.44 -0.26
C VAL A 5 -11.30 -10.09 -0.31
N ASP A 6 -12.26 -9.51 0.41
CA ASP A 6 -13.68 -9.73 0.21
C ASP A 6 -14.26 -8.47 -0.45
N CYS A 7 -14.81 -8.62 -1.65
CA CYS A 7 -15.48 -7.55 -2.37
C CYS A 7 -16.92 -7.95 -2.77
N GLY A 8 -17.53 -8.89 -2.04
CA GLY A 8 -18.76 -9.56 -2.48
C GLY A 8 -18.51 -10.40 -3.73
N GLN A 9 -19.51 -10.53 -4.59
CA GLN A 9 -19.36 -11.26 -5.85
C GLN A 9 -18.33 -10.61 -6.80
N ALA A 10 -17.19 -11.28 -7.00
CA ALA A 10 -16.17 -10.88 -7.96
C ALA A 10 -16.62 -11.19 -9.41
N VAL A 11 -16.86 -10.15 -10.20
CA VAL A 11 -17.29 -10.28 -11.62
C VAL A 11 -16.15 -10.74 -12.52
N ASN A 12 -14.95 -10.17 -12.33
CA ASN A 12 -13.75 -10.54 -13.06
C ASN A 12 -12.59 -10.69 -12.08
N THR A 13 -12.25 -11.94 -11.77
CA THR A 13 -11.24 -12.28 -10.77
C THR A 13 -9.85 -11.78 -11.14
N GLY A 14 -9.47 -11.84 -12.42
CA GLY A 14 -8.17 -11.33 -12.89
C GLY A 14 -8.02 -9.81 -12.73
N GLN A 15 -9.11 -9.04 -12.92
CA GLN A 15 -9.11 -7.60 -12.67
C GLN A 15 -9.08 -7.27 -11.19
N VAL A 16 -9.75 -8.06 -10.33
CA VAL A 16 -9.68 -7.90 -8.87
C VAL A 16 -8.25 -8.19 -8.38
N GLU A 17 -7.62 -9.25 -8.87
CA GLU A 17 -6.22 -9.56 -8.57
C GLU A 17 -5.29 -8.42 -8.97
N ALA A 18 -5.38 -7.94 -10.22
CA ALA A 18 -4.59 -6.82 -10.69
C ALA A 18 -4.83 -5.55 -9.85
N GLN A 19 -6.07 -5.29 -9.41
CA GLN A 19 -6.35 -4.15 -8.55
C GLN A 19 -5.76 -4.27 -7.16
N MET A 20 -5.77 -5.46 -6.57
CA MET A 20 -5.13 -5.68 -5.27
C MET A 20 -3.62 -5.50 -5.40
N GLN A 21 -3.00 -6.03 -6.45
CA GLN A 21 -1.56 -5.84 -6.71
C GLN A 21 -1.22 -4.34 -6.87
N GLY A 22 -1.99 -3.61 -7.68
CA GLY A 22 -1.80 -2.17 -7.89
C GLY A 22 -2.03 -1.35 -6.63
N GLY A 23 -3.10 -1.63 -5.88
CA GLY A 23 -3.43 -0.96 -4.63
C GLY A 23 -2.36 -1.16 -3.56
N VAL A 24 -1.80 -2.36 -3.47
CA VAL A 24 -0.69 -2.66 -2.55
C VAL A 24 0.56 -1.86 -2.90
N VAL A 25 0.95 -1.81 -4.17
CA VAL A 25 2.12 -1.02 -4.61
C VAL A 25 1.89 0.48 -4.38
N PHE A 26 0.68 0.97 -4.62
CA PHE A 26 0.30 2.37 -4.37
C PHE A 26 0.37 2.70 -2.88
N GLY A 27 -0.24 1.90 -2.02
CA GLY A 27 -0.20 2.10 -0.57
C GLY A 27 1.20 1.93 0.02
N LEU A 28 2.01 1.00 -0.52
CA LEU A 28 3.40 0.84 -0.12
C LEU A 28 4.24 2.07 -0.50
N SER A 29 4.00 2.65 -1.67
CA SER A 29 4.64 3.91 -2.08
C SER A 29 4.30 5.05 -1.11
N ALA A 30 3.03 5.17 -0.73
CA ALA A 30 2.63 6.16 0.28
C ALA A 30 3.32 5.91 1.64
N ALA A 31 3.39 4.64 2.07
CA ALA A 31 3.98 4.27 3.35
C ALA A 31 5.51 4.48 3.42
N LEU A 32 6.23 4.19 2.33
CA LEU A 32 7.68 4.31 2.28
C LEU A 32 8.16 5.73 1.93
N TYR A 33 7.41 6.45 1.09
CA TYR A 33 7.91 7.64 0.40
C TYR A 33 6.94 8.82 0.30
N GLY A 34 5.64 8.63 0.53
CA GLY A 34 4.55 9.55 0.14
C GLY A 34 4.42 10.85 0.93
N GLU A 35 5.52 11.45 1.35
CA GLU A 35 5.52 12.73 2.06
C GLU A 35 5.59 13.91 1.10
N ILE A 36 4.72 14.90 1.36
CA ILE A 36 4.75 16.20 0.71
C ILE A 36 5.13 17.25 1.75
N THR A 37 6.19 18.00 1.46
CA THR A 37 6.64 19.13 2.28
C THR A 37 6.06 20.42 1.71
N LEU A 38 5.49 21.25 2.59
CA LEU A 38 5.05 22.60 2.25
C LEU A 38 6.06 23.61 2.83
N ASP A 39 6.68 24.40 1.96
CA ASP A 39 7.54 25.53 2.35
C ASP A 39 7.00 26.82 1.74
N LYS A 40 6.81 27.86 2.56
CA LYS A 40 6.25 29.16 2.16
C LYS A 40 4.98 29.05 1.30
N GLY A 41 4.10 28.10 1.65
CA GLY A 41 2.83 27.86 0.96
C GLY A 41 2.93 27.10 -0.37
N ARG A 42 4.08 26.49 -0.68
CA ARG A 42 4.29 25.72 -1.93
C ARG A 42 4.80 24.32 -1.63
N VAL A 43 4.37 23.36 -2.46
CA VAL A 43 4.92 22.00 -2.45
C VAL A 43 6.38 22.05 -2.90
N VAL A 44 7.25 21.39 -2.14
CA VAL A 44 8.70 21.33 -2.42
C VAL A 44 9.02 20.24 -3.46
N GLN A 45 8.37 19.09 -3.39
CA GLN A 45 8.60 17.98 -4.33
C GLN A 45 7.93 18.24 -5.69
N GLY A 46 8.70 18.22 -6.78
CA GLY A 46 8.22 18.61 -8.11
C GLY A 46 8.09 17.47 -9.13
N ASN A 47 8.75 16.33 -8.91
CA ASN A 47 8.79 15.21 -9.84
C ASN A 47 9.22 13.90 -9.11
N PHE A 48 9.22 12.75 -9.79
CA PHE A 48 9.47 11.43 -9.19
C PHE A 48 10.91 11.15 -8.72
N ASP A 49 11.84 12.08 -8.99
CA ASP A 49 13.17 12.11 -8.40
C ASP A 49 13.14 12.67 -6.96
N THR A 50 12.17 13.56 -6.67
CA THR A 50 11.99 14.22 -5.37
C THR A 50 10.76 13.72 -4.60
N TYR A 51 9.82 13.06 -5.28
CA TYR A 51 8.67 12.35 -4.72
C TYR A 51 8.69 10.88 -5.20
N PRO A 52 9.54 10.02 -4.59
CA PRO A 52 9.71 8.66 -5.07
C PRO A 52 8.44 7.82 -4.89
N VAL A 53 8.31 6.81 -5.73
CA VAL A 53 7.33 5.73 -5.63
C VAL A 53 8.07 4.41 -5.68
N VAL A 54 7.46 3.34 -5.18
CA VAL A 54 8.03 1.98 -5.24
C VAL A 54 8.38 1.64 -6.68
N ARG A 55 9.63 1.23 -6.90
CA ARG A 55 10.14 0.77 -8.20
C ARG A 55 10.14 -0.75 -8.28
N MET A 56 10.29 -1.29 -9.49
CA MET A 56 10.30 -2.74 -9.72
C MET A 56 11.24 -3.54 -8.80
N PRO A 57 12.46 -3.08 -8.46
CA PRO A 57 13.34 -3.82 -7.54
C PRO A 57 12.87 -3.85 -6.08
N GLU A 58 12.00 -2.92 -5.68
CA GLU A 58 11.47 -2.79 -4.32
C GLU A 58 10.07 -3.41 -4.19
N ALA A 59 9.40 -3.66 -5.32
CA ALA A 59 8.05 -4.19 -5.36
C ALA A 59 8.05 -5.64 -4.83
N PRO A 60 7.27 -5.94 -3.77
CA PRO A 60 7.13 -7.31 -3.32
C PRO A 60 6.31 -8.11 -4.34
N ALA A 61 6.54 -9.42 -4.43
CA ALA A 61 5.55 -10.31 -5.01
C ALA A 61 4.26 -10.23 -4.17
N VAL A 62 3.11 -10.03 -4.83
CA VAL A 62 1.80 -9.90 -4.18
C VAL A 62 0.92 -11.07 -4.60
N GLU A 63 0.67 -11.97 -3.65
CA GLU A 63 -0.28 -13.07 -3.79
C GLU A 63 -1.66 -12.60 -3.34
N VAL A 64 -2.67 -12.77 -4.18
CA VAL A 64 -4.03 -12.30 -3.92
C VAL A 64 -4.98 -13.48 -3.77
N TYR A 65 -5.70 -13.50 -2.66
CA TYR A 65 -6.76 -14.47 -2.38
C TYR A 65 -8.10 -13.73 -2.37
N ILE A 66 -8.97 -14.07 -3.32
CA ILE A 66 -10.34 -13.53 -3.36
C ILE A 66 -11.21 -14.45 -2.49
N VAL A 67 -11.75 -13.90 -1.41
CA VAL A 67 -12.62 -14.62 -0.48
C VAL A 67 -13.95 -14.91 -1.17
N PRO A 68 -14.40 -16.19 -1.24
CA PRO A 68 -15.74 -16.48 -1.74
C PRO A 68 -16.79 -15.83 -0.84
N SER A 69 -17.63 -14.98 -1.43
CA SER A 69 -18.65 -14.22 -0.71
C SER A 69 -19.98 -14.23 -1.45
N SER A 70 -21.07 -14.34 -0.69
CA SER A 70 -22.46 -14.22 -1.18
C SER A 70 -23.04 -12.83 -0.95
N ASP A 71 -22.24 -11.90 -0.42
CA ASP A 71 -22.68 -10.53 -0.18
C ASP A 71 -22.86 -9.75 -1.49
N PRO A 72 -23.68 -8.68 -1.49
CA PRO A 72 -23.83 -7.80 -2.65
C PRO A 72 -22.49 -7.30 -3.18
N GLN A 73 -22.41 -7.00 -4.48
CA GLN A 73 -21.16 -6.53 -5.08
C GLN A 73 -20.66 -5.26 -4.37
N GLY A 74 -19.45 -5.32 -3.83
CA GLY A 74 -18.74 -4.20 -3.23
C GLY A 74 -17.75 -3.55 -4.20
N GLY A 75 -17.03 -2.55 -3.71
CA GLY A 75 -15.93 -1.92 -4.45
C GLY A 75 -14.62 -2.68 -4.28
N ALA A 76 -13.86 -2.85 -5.37
CA ALA A 76 -12.51 -3.43 -5.37
C ALA A 76 -11.40 -2.41 -5.67
N GLY A 77 -11.75 -1.14 -5.93
CA GLY A 77 -10.79 -0.11 -6.34
C GLY A 77 -9.84 0.34 -5.22
N GLU A 78 -10.39 0.62 -4.04
CA GLU A 78 -9.67 1.17 -2.90
C GLU A 78 -9.15 0.13 -1.87
N PRO A 79 -9.78 -1.04 -1.64
CA PRO A 79 -9.42 -1.93 -0.53
C PRO A 79 -7.97 -2.40 -0.47
N GLY A 80 -7.27 -2.47 -1.61
CA GLY A 80 -5.86 -2.86 -1.65
C GLY A 80 -4.91 -1.84 -1.02
N VAL A 81 -5.33 -0.58 -0.84
CA VAL A 81 -4.46 0.52 -0.38
C VAL A 81 -4.34 0.59 1.15
N PRO A 82 -5.41 0.66 1.95
CA PRO A 82 -5.28 0.89 3.40
C PRO A 82 -4.50 -0.16 4.20
N PRO A 83 -4.59 -1.49 3.91
CA PRO A 83 -4.00 -2.51 4.77
C PRO A 83 -2.46 -2.56 4.77
N ILE A 84 -1.79 -2.11 3.70
CA ILE A 84 -0.36 -2.36 3.52
C ILE A 84 0.52 -1.59 4.52
N ALA A 85 0.22 -0.31 4.79
CA ALA A 85 1.01 0.51 5.71
C ALA A 85 1.06 -0.07 7.15
N PRO A 86 -0.06 -0.39 7.81
CA PRO A 86 -0.03 -1.02 9.13
C PRO A 86 0.56 -2.45 9.08
N ALA A 87 0.35 -3.21 8.02
CA ALA A 87 0.95 -4.54 7.88
C ALA A 87 2.50 -4.48 7.91
N VAL A 88 3.09 -3.56 7.14
CA VAL A 88 4.56 -3.35 7.13
C VAL A 88 5.04 -2.80 8.48
N CYS A 89 4.35 -1.82 9.06
CA CYS A 89 4.75 -1.27 10.36
C CYS A 89 4.69 -2.32 11.48
N ASN A 90 3.70 -3.22 11.45
CA ASN A 90 3.59 -4.33 12.39
C ASN A 90 4.68 -5.38 12.16
N ALA A 91 5.04 -5.67 10.91
CA ALA A 91 6.16 -6.55 10.59
C ALA A 91 7.50 -5.98 11.11
N ILE A 92 7.74 -4.68 10.94
CA ILE A 92 8.93 -4.01 11.49
C ILE A 92 8.94 -4.08 13.01
N PHE A 93 7.80 -3.85 13.67
CA PHE A 93 7.72 -4.02 15.12
C PHE A 93 8.00 -5.45 15.56
N ALA A 94 7.44 -6.45 14.88
CA ALA A 94 7.67 -7.86 15.20
C ALA A 94 9.16 -8.23 15.05
N ALA A 95 9.84 -7.68 14.04
CA ALA A 95 11.25 -7.94 13.78
C ALA A 95 12.21 -7.17 14.70
N THR A 96 11.83 -5.97 15.19
CA THR A 96 12.76 -5.03 15.83
C THR A 96 12.36 -4.53 17.21
N GLY A 97 11.12 -4.76 17.64
CA GLY A 97 10.51 -4.15 18.83
C GLY A 97 10.18 -2.65 18.70
N LYS A 98 10.53 -1.99 17.58
CA LYS A 98 10.29 -0.55 17.37
C LYS A 98 8.92 -0.30 16.75
N ARG A 99 8.10 0.53 17.40
CA ARG A 99 6.78 0.94 16.90
C ARG A 99 6.91 2.19 16.02
N ILE A 100 6.58 2.06 14.74
CA ILE A 100 6.45 3.20 13.82
C ILE A 100 5.01 3.70 13.86
N ARG A 101 4.83 5.00 14.15
CA ARG A 101 3.51 5.67 14.18
C ARG A 101 3.43 6.90 13.28
N LYS A 102 4.53 7.23 12.60
CA LYS A 102 4.63 8.34 11.67
C LYS A 102 5.16 7.80 10.35
N LEU A 103 4.44 8.08 9.28
CA LEU A 103 4.88 7.83 7.92
C LEU A 103 5.56 9.11 7.38
N PRO A 104 6.46 8.99 6.40
CA PRO A 104 6.92 7.75 5.77
C PRO A 104 7.88 6.94 6.65
N ILE A 105 7.86 5.62 6.49
CA ILE A 105 8.73 4.67 7.21
C ILE A 105 10.22 4.99 6.98
N GLY A 106 10.57 5.39 5.75
CA GLY A 106 11.93 5.67 5.33
C GLY A 106 12.64 6.77 6.14
N ARG A 107 11.91 7.61 6.89
CA ARG A 107 12.50 8.62 7.79
C ARG A 107 12.74 8.13 9.22
N VAL A 108 12.14 7.01 9.60
CA VAL A 108 12.13 6.51 11.00
C VAL A 108 13.09 5.34 11.19
N VAL A 109 13.42 4.61 10.12
CA VAL A 109 14.25 3.38 10.15
C VAL A 109 15.69 3.65 9.70
N VAL A 110 16.11 4.92 9.60
CA VAL A 110 17.52 5.29 9.45
C VAL A 110 18.21 5.29 10.82
#